data_AF-A0AAV0Y663-F1
#
_entry.id   AF-A0AAV0Y663-F1
#
_cell.length_a   1.000
_cell.length_b   1.000
_cell.length_c   1.000
_cell.angle_alpha   90.00
_cell.angle_beta   90.00
_cell.angle_gamma   90.00
#
_symmetry.space_group_name_H-M   'P 1'
#
loop_
_entity.id
_entity.type
_entity.pdbx_description
1 polymer ?
#
loop_
_entity_poly.entity_id
_entity_poly.type
_entity_poly.pdbx_seq_one_letter_code
_entity_poly.pdbx_strand_id
1 'polypeptide(L)'
;MDTITNKHREAMDAWNNLIEGNEKPDDDEIYNVVNSMKKISIFYSCHNLGPWNLWDIIFKDLKMAHEGSNPLPEEAIKYSIAACMFATMWELHSVENVLENGRNEDIEEQVAQVKTKLFDFMDVLRLILAHSTNPLFKEKAIYQYVTYLSFFVINWVLNIIQFWEISFMILTKNFKIY
;
A
#
# COMPACT_ATOMS: atom_id res chain seq x y z
N MET A 1 -4.81 17.02 5.53
CA MET A 1 -4.16 16.08 4.58
C MET A 1 -3.51 16.83 3.44
N ASP A 2 -4.20 17.79 2.81
CA ASP A 2 -3.69 18.62 1.70
C ASP A 2 -2.29 19.20 1.96
N THR A 3 -2.05 19.77 3.14
CA THR A 3 -0.74 20.34 3.47
C THR A 3 0.39 19.30 3.42
N ILE A 4 0.13 18.05 3.79
CA ILE A 4 1.16 17.02 3.87
C ILE A 4 1.42 16.44 2.47
N THR A 5 0.35 16.19 1.72
CA THR A 5 0.43 15.69 0.34
C THR A 5 1.08 16.71 -0.58
N ASN A 6 0.75 17.99 -0.43
CA ASN A 6 1.36 19.05 -1.24
C ASN A 6 2.85 19.22 -0.92
N LYS A 7 3.22 19.23 0.37
CA LYS A 7 4.64 19.27 0.77
C LYS A 7 5.43 18.07 0.25
N HIS A 8 4.82 16.89 0.17
CA HIS A 8 5.47 15.73 -0.42
C HIS A 8 5.65 15.91 -1.93
N ARG A 9 4.63 16.38 -2.65
CA ARG A 9 4.74 16.69 -4.08
C ARG A 9 5.82 17.72 -4.36
N GLU A 10 5.83 18.83 -3.62
CA GLU A 10 6.86 19.88 -3.72
C GLU A 10 8.29 19.32 -3.50
N ALA A 11 8.48 18.47 -2.48
CA ALA A 11 9.77 17.85 -2.20
C ALA A 11 10.21 16.89 -3.33
N MET A 12 9.27 16.11 -3.88
CA MET A 12 9.54 15.20 -4.99
C MET A 12 9.81 15.95 -6.29
N ASP A 13 9.08 17.03 -6.56
CA ASP A 13 9.29 17.86 -7.74
C ASP A 13 10.67 18.54 -7.68
N ALA A 14 11.04 19.11 -6.53
CA ALA A 14 12.37 19.67 -6.31
C ALA A 14 13.47 18.62 -6.53
N TRP A 15 13.31 17.42 -5.96
CA TRP A 15 14.23 16.31 -6.15
C TRP A 15 14.37 15.92 -7.63
N ASN A 16 13.25 15.70 -8.32
CA ASN A 16 13.24 15.28 -9.73
C ASN A 16 13.88 16.34 -10.63
N ASN A 17 13.63 17.62 -10.39
CA ASN A 17 14.24 18.71 -11.15
C ASN A 17 15.77 18.70 -11.05
N LEU A 18 16.33 18.47 -9.85
CA LEU A 18 17.79 18.36 -9.69
C LEU A 18 18.34 17.16 -10.45
N ILE A 19 17.69 16.01 -10.33
CA ILE A 19 18.08 14.79 -11.01
C ILE A 19 18.05 14.96 -12.54
N GLU A 20 17.01 15.56 -13.10
CA GLU A 20 16.89 15.86 -14.53
C GLU A 20 17.95 16.87 -15.00
N GLY A 21 18.33 17.80 -14.12
CA GLY A 21 19.43 18.74 -14.33
C GLY A 21 20.84 18.15 -14.23
N ASN A 22 20.97 16.84 -13.91
CA ASN A 22 22.23 16.20 -13.52
C ASN A 22 22.92 16.87 -12.31
N GLU A 23 22.13 17.50 -11.44
CA GLU A 23 22.57 18.06 -10.18
C GLU A 23 22.43 17.01 -9.07
N LYS A 24 23.38 17.02 -8.13
CA LYS A 24 23.34 16.12 -6.98
C LYS A 24 22.52 16.78 -5.86
N PRO A 25 21.43 16.14 -5.37
CA PRO A 25 20.69 16.66 -4.22
C PRO A 25 21.57 16.80 -2.99
N ASP A 26 21.39 17.88 -2.24
CA ASP A 26 22.12 18.14 -1.00
C ASP A 26 21.37 17.58 0.23
N ASP A 27 21.90 17.86 1.43
CA ASP A 27 21.35 17.36 2.68
C ASP A 27 19.93 17.88 2.96
N ASP A 28 19.59 19.09 2.52
CA ASP A 28 18.26 19.67 2.70
C ASP A 28 17.24 18.99 1.78
N GLU A 29 17.60 18.71 0.52
CA GLU A 29 16.71 17.94 -0.37
C GLU A 29 16.51 16.50 0.09
N ILE A 30 17.59 15.83 0.51
CA ILE A 30 17.51 14.50 1.11
C ILE A 30 16.57 14.52 2.32
N TYR A 31 16.75 15.49 3.23
CA TYR A 31 15.89 15.64 4.39
C TYR A 31 14.43 15.86 4.01
N ASN A 32 14.16 16.75 3.04
CA ASN A 32 12.80 17.10 2.63
C ASN A 32 12.05 15.91 2.01
N VAL A 33 12.71 15.14 1.13
CA VAL A 33 12.14 13.92 0.55
C VAL A 33 11.88 12.87 1.64
N VAL A 34 12.87 12.57 2.48
CA VAL A 34 12.72 11.55 3.54
C VAL A 34 11.63 11.95 4.55
N ASN A 35 11.63 13.19 5.02
CA ASN A 35 10.69 13.68 6.01
C ASN A 35 9.26 13.75 5.47
N SER A 36 9.09 14.19 4.22
CA SER A 36 7.76 14.22 3.59
C SER A 36 7.22 12.80 3.36
N MET A 37 8.03 11.88 2.85
CA MET A 37 7.64 10.49 2.63
C MET A 37 7.34 9.76 3.95
N LYS A 38 8.13 10.01 5.01
CA LYS A 38 7.85 9.52 6.36
C LYS A 38 6.48 9.95 6.86
N LYS A 39 6.13 11.23 6.68
CA LYS A 39 4.81 11.74 7.07
C LYS A 39 3.70 11.07 6.26
N ILE A 40 3.87 10.94 4.95
CA ILE A 40 2.90 10.23 4.10
C ILE A 40 2.67 8.80 4.62
N SER A 41 3.74 8.05 4.90
CA SER A 41 3.62 6.68 5.43
C SER A 41 2.89 6.62 6.78
N ILE A 42 3.19 7.54 7.71
CA ILE A 42 2.54 7.58 9.03
C ILE A 42 1.06 7.96 8.91
N PHE A 43 0.73 8.93 8.06
CA PHE A 43 -0.66 9.33 7.89
C PHE A 43 -1.47 8.24 7.18
N TYR A 44 -0.89 7.56 6.19
CA TYR A 44 -1.53 6.41 5.53
C TYR A 44 -1.81 5.27 6.49
N SER A 45 -0.99 5.05 7.54
CA SER A 45 -1.25 3.96 8.48
C SER A 45 -2.54 4.13 9.28
N CYS A 46 -3.07 5.35 9.36
CA CYS A 46 -4.21 5.69 10.21
C CYS A 46 -5.36 6.37 9.45
N HIS A 47 -5.14 6.79 8.20
CA HIS A 47 -6.11 7.55 7.42
C HIS A 47 -6.09 7.14 5.95
N ASN A 48 -7.24 7.23 5.29
CA ASN A 48 -7.34 7.05 3.86
C ASN A 48 -6.83 8.29 3.11
N LEU A 49 -5.65 8.21 2.48
CA LEU A 49 -5.14 9.24 1.56
C LEU A 49 -5.43 8.92 0.08
N GLY A 50 -6.25 7.92 -0.22
CA GLY A 50 -6.70 7.58 -1.57
C GLY A 50 -7.15 8.78 -2.42
N PRO A 51 -7.93 9.75 -1.88
CA PRO A 51 -8.37 10.93 -2.64
C PRO A 51 -7.24 11.80 -3.23
N TRP A 52 -6.01 11.68 -2.72
CA TRP A 52 -4.86 12.44 -3.22
C TRP A 52 -4.05 11.72 -4.30
N ASN A 53 -4.45 10.51 -4.73
CA ASN A 53 -3.83 9.77 -5.86
C ASN A 53 -2.29 9.72 -5.78
N LEU A 54 -1.77 9.25 -4.64
CA LEU A 54 -0.33 9.17 -4.39
C LEU A 54 0.28 7.84 -4.87
N TRP A 55 -0.54 6.84 -5.14
CA TRP A 55 -0.10 5.49 -5.52
C TRP A 55 0.90 5.51 -6.68
N ASP A 56 0.53 6.11 -7.81
CA ASP A 56 1.34 6.02 -9.03
C ASP A 56 2.74 6.64 -8.86
N ILE A 57 2.82 7.71 -8.06
CA ILE A 57 4.07 8.42 -7.77
C ILE A 57 4.95 7.54 -6.88
N ILE A 58 4.43 7.11 -5.74
CA ILE A 58 5.17 6.33 -4.75
C ILE A 58 5.59 4.96 -5.34
N PHE A 59 4.69 4.33 -6.10
CA PHE A 59 4.93 3.00 -6.66
C PHE A 59 5.91 3.03 -7.84
N LYS A 60 5.91 4.10 -8.65
CA LYS A 60 6.95 4.31 -9.69
C LYS A 60 8.34 4.33 -9.07
N ASP A 61 8.52 5.11 -8.00
CA ASP A 61 9.84 5.25 -7.34
C ASP A 61 10.31 3.92 -6.75
N LEU A 62 9.38 3.12 -6.22
CA LEU A 62 9.70 1.80 -5.68
C LEU A 62 10.15 0.82 -6.78
N LYS A 63 9.56 0.87 -7.98
CA LYS A 63 10.00 0.06 -9.13
C LYS A 63 11.39 0.47 -9.61
N MET A 64 11.64 1.77 -9.72
CA MET A 64 12.94 2.30 -10.14
C MET A 64 14.06 1.89 -9.18
N ALA A 65 13.79 1.93 -7.87
CA ALA A 65 14.74 1.49 -6.85
C ALA A 65 15.14 0.01 -6.99
N HIS A 66 14.21 -0.86 -7.42
CA HIS A 66 14.54 -2.25 -7.72
C HIS A 66 15.39 -2.42 -8.99
N GLU A 67 15.11 -1.62 -10.02
CA GLU A 67 15.80 -1.66 -11.32
C GLU A 67 17.21 -1.03 -11.28
N GLY A 68 17.63 -0.49 -10.13
CA GLY A 68 18.93 0.16 -9.97
C GLY A 68 19.02 1.54 -10.61
N SER A 69 17.88 2.16 -10.92
CA SER A 69 17.77 3.52 -11.46
C SER A 69 17.30 4.50 -10.39
N ASN A 70 17.78 5.76 -10.47
CA ASN A 70 17.74 6.81 -9.45
C ASN A 70 17.03 6.45 -8.13
N PRO A 71 17.74 5.77 -7.22
CA PRO A 71 17.15 5.44 -5.94
C PRO A 71 17.01 6.76 -5.17
N LEU A 72 15.77 7.10 -4.83
CA LEU A 72 15.52 8.02 -3.72
C LEU A 72 16.38 7.61 -2.52
N PRO A 73 16.62 8.52 -1.55
CA PRO A 73 17.34 8.15 -0.34
C PRO A 73 16.74 6.88 0.28
N GLU A 74 17.58 5.97 0.76
CA GLU A 74 17.14 4.63 1.19
C GLU A 74 16.02 4.69 2.24
N GLU A 75 16.08 5.67 3.14
CA GLU A 75 15.03 5.92 4.11
C GLU A 75 13.69 6.31 3.48
N ALA A 76 13.69 7.07 2.38
CA ALA A 76 12.48 7.40 1.65
C ALA A 76 11.87 6.15 1.02
N ILE A 77 12.67 5.29 0.38
CA ILE A 77 12.22 4.01 -0.19
C ILE A 77 11.58 3.11 0.87
N LYS A 78 12.18 3.03 2.07
CA LYS A 78 11.59 2.30 3.21
C LYS A 78 10.17 2.79 3.55
N TYR A 79 9.97 4.11 3.52
CA TYR A 79 8.64 4.69 3.75
C TYR A 79 7.70 4.50 2.56
N SER A 80 8.20 4.49 1.33
CA SER A 80 7.42 4.15 0.13
C SER A 80 6.86 2.72 0.20
N ILE A 81 7.66 1.74 0.61
CA ILE A 81 7.21 0.35 0.83
C ILE A 81 6.02 0.32 1.81
N ALA A 82 6.09 1.08 2.91
CA ALA A 82 5.00 1.14 3.88
C ALA A 82 3.76 1.88 3.36
N ALA A 83 3.94 3.00 2.67
CA ALA A 83 2.84 3.77 2.12
C ALA A 83 2.06 2.98 1.07
N CYS A 84 2.74 2.26 0.17
CA CYS A 84 2.07 1.39 -0.81
C CYS A 84 1.22 0.31 -0.13
N MET A 85 1.73 -0.33 0.92
CA MET A 85 0.98 -1.34 1.67
C MET A 85 -0.30 -0.77 2.29
N PHE A 86 -0.22 0.40 2.93
CA PHE A 86 -1.42 1.03 3.50
C PHE A 86 -2.37 1.56 2.44
N ALA A 87 -1.86 2.05 1.30
CA ALA A 87 -2.69 2.48 0.19
C ALA A 87 -3.56 1.34 -0.34
N THR A 88 -2.99 0.15 -0.60
CA THR A 88 -3.78 -1.01 -1.05
C THR A 88 -4.77 -1.50 0.01
N MET A 89 -4.41 -1.43 1.29
CA MET A 89 -5.34 -1.76 2.38
C MET A 89 -6.55 -0.81 2.42
N TRP A 90 -6.33 0.50 2.27
CA TRP A 90 -7.44 1.46 2.23
C TRP A 90 -8.32 1.32 1.00
N GLU A 91 -7.73 1.02 -0.16
CA GLU A 91 -8.50 0.74 -1.37
C GLU A 91 -9.32 -0.55 -1.23
N LEU A 92 -8.74 -1.61 -0.66
CA LEU A 92 -9.47 -2.84 -0.34
C LEU A 92 -10.63 -2.57 0.62
N HIS A 93 -10.39 -1.84 1.71
CA HIS A 93 -11.43 -1.48 2.67
C HIS A 93 -12.54 -0.65 2.02
N SER A 94 -12.19 0.24 1.08
CA SER A 94 -13.17 1.03 0.33
C SER A 94 -14.07 0.13 -0.54
N VAL A 95 -13.49 -0.88 -1.20
CA VAL A 95 -14.22 -1.89 -1.97
C VAL A 95 -15.13 -2.74 -1.08
N GLU A 96 -14.65 -3.19 0.09
CA GLU A 96 -15.46 -3.94 1.07
C GLU A 96 -16.67 -3.12 1.52
N ASN A 97 -16.48 -1.85 1.88
CA ASN A 97 -17.57 -0.96 2.27
C ASN A 97 -18.63 -0.80 1.16
N VAL A 98 -18.23 -0.72 -0.10
CA VAL A 98 -19.19 -0.66 -1.22
C VAL A 98 -19.95 -1.98 -1.37
N LEU A 99 -19.27 -3.12 -1.24
CA LEU A 99 -19.92 -4.43 -1.31
C LEU A 99 -20.95 -4.64 -0.19
N GLU A 100 -20.70 -4.11 1.00
CA GLU A 100 -21.62 -4.17 2.15
C GLU A 100 -22.82 -3.23 2.02
N ASN A 101 -22.62 -2.02 1.48
CA ASN A 101 -23.64 -0.97 1.42
C ASN A 101 -24.48 -0.98 0.12
N GLY A 102 -24.31 -2.02 -0.71
CA GLY A 102 -25.00 -2.19 -1.98
C GLY A 102 -24.06 -1.94 -3.15
N ARG A 103 -23.97 -2.93 -4.05
CA ARG A 103 -23.12 -2.89 -5.23
C ARG A 103 -23.46 -1.65 -6.09
N ASN A 104 -22.44 -0.90 -6.49
CA ASN A 104 -22.55 0.06 -7.59
C ASN A 104 -22.17 -0.61 -8.92
N GLU A 105 -22.42 0.08 -10.03
CA GLU A 105 -22.13 -0.43 -11.38
C GLU A 105 -20.63 -0.65 -11.61
N ASP A 106 -19.78 0.12 -10.94
CA ASP A 106 -18.32 0.11 -11.12
C ASP A 106 -17.56 -0.89 -10.24
N ILE A 107 -18.25 -1.67 -9.39
CA ILE A 107 -17.58 -2.48 -8.35
C ILE A 107 -16.62 -3.52 -8.93
N GLU A 108 -16.94 -4.11 -10.07
CA GLU A 108 -16.08 -5.11 -10.71
C GLU A 108 -14.77 -4.48 -11.20
N GLU A 109 -14.84 -3.26 -11.75
CA GLU A 109 -13.67 -2.50 -12.15
C GLU A 109 -12.82 -2.10 -10.94
N GLN A 110 -13.45 -1.59 -9.88
CA GLN A 110 -12.75 -1.22 -8.64
C GLN A 110 -12.02 -2.43 -8.04
N VAL A 111 -12.70 -3.59 -7.95
CA VAL A 111 -12.08 -4.84 -7.50
C VAL A 111 -10.90 -5.24 -8.39
N ALA A 112 -11.03 -5.12 -9.71
CA ALA A 112 -9.96 -5.44 -10.65
C ALA A 112 -8.75 -4.51 -10.47
N GLN A 113 -8.98 -3.21 -10.32
CA GLN A 113 -7.92 -2.22 -10.10
C GLN A 113 -7.14 -2.49 -8.79
N VAL A 114 -7.85 -2.75 -7.69
CA VAL A 114 -7.22 -3.09 -6.40
C VAL A 114 -6.43 -4.39 -6.49
N LYS A 115 -6.95 -5.41 -7.19
CA LYS A 115 -6.23 -6.66 -7.43
C LYS A 115 -4.94 -6.44 -8.21
N THR A 116 -4.97 -5.64 -9.28
CA THR A 116 -3.77 -5.34 -10.08
C THR A 116 -2.72 -4.65 -9.23
N LYS A 117 -3.07 -3.56 -8.53
CA LYS A 117 -2.16 -2.83 -7.64
C LYS A 117 -1.56 -3.73 -6.56
N LEU A 118 -2.38 -4.60 -5.99
CA LEU A 118 -1.95 -5.62 -5.03
C LEU A 118 -0.89 -6.53 -5.61
N PHE A 119 -1.17 -7.16 -6.76
CA PHE A 119 -0.25 -8.14 -7.36
C PHE A 119 1.06 -7.48 -7.76
N ASP A 120 1.00 -6.31 -8.39
CA ASP A 120 2.18 -5.53 -8.76
C ASP A 120 3.05 -5.21 -7.54
N PHE A 121 2.44 -4.77 -6.43
CA PHE A 121 3.17 -4.48 -5.22
C PHE A 121 3.78 -5.72 -4.57
N MET A 122 3.04 -6.83 -4.52
CA MET A 122 3.55 -8.10 -3.98
C MET A 122 4.71 -8.64 -4.80
N ASP A 123 4.68 -8.48 -6.12
CA ASP A 123 5.78 -8.88 -7.00
C ASP A 123 7.01 -8.00 -6.78
N VAL A 124 6.85 -6.69 -6.62
CA VAL A 124 7.95 -5.80 -6.24
C VAL A 124 8.56 -6.18 -4.88
N LEU A 125 7.74 -6.50 -3.87
CA LEU A 125 8.25 -6.99 -2.58
C LEU A 125 9.05 -8.28 -2.74
N ARG A 126 8.56 -9.25 -3.53
CA ARG A 126 9.29 -10.50 -3.81
C ARG A 126 10.62 -10.25 -4.50
N LEU A 127 10.63 -9.34 -5.47
CA LEU A 127 11.83 -8.96 -6.20
C LEU A 127 12.87 -8.27 -5.29
N ILE A 128 12.43 -7.38 -4.39
CA ILE A 128 13.30 -6.79 -3.36
C ILE A 128 13.87 -7.88 -2.45
N LEU A 129 13.04 -8.82 -1.99
CA LEU A 129 13.49 -9.92 -1.12
C LEU A 129 14.51 -10.83 -1.80
N ALA A 130 14.29 -11.15 -3.08
CA ALA A 130 15.16 -12.02 -3.85
C ALA A 130 16.49 -11.34 -4.22
N HIS A 131 16.46 -10.07 -4.63
CA HIS A 131 17.57 -9.45 -5.34
C HIS A 131 18.23 -8.27 -4.63
N SER A 132 17.55 -7.59 -3.69
CA SER A 132 18.15 -6.43 -3.02
C SER A 132 19.36 -6.84 -2.19
N THR A 133 20.47 -6.13 -2.32
CA THR A 133 21.63 -6.25 -1.43
C THR A 133 21.49 -5.36 -0.20
N ASN A 134 20.54 -4.41 -0.21
CA ASN A 134 20.30 -3.50 0.90
C ASN A 134 19.48 -4.20 2.01
N PRO A 135 20.05 -4.37 3.22
CA PRO A 135 19.37 -5.05 4.33
C PRO A 135 18.13 -4.30 4.82
N LEU A 136 18.12 -2.96 4.77
CA LEU A 136 16.98 -2.14 5.17
C LEU A 136 15.76 -2.43 4.29
N PHE A 137 15.97 -2.56 2.98
CA PHE A 137 14.89 -2.86 2.04
C PHE A 137 14.36 -4.27 2.25
N LYS A 138 15.25 -5.25 2.48
CA LYS A 138 14.86 -6.63 2.78
C LYS A 138 14.05 -6.73 4.06
N GLU A 139 14.51 -6.11 5.14
CA GLU A 139 13.80 -6.10 6.42
C GLU A 139 12.41 -5.48 6.28
N LYS A 140 12.32 -4.33 5.60
CA LYS A 140 11.02 -3.67 5.44
C LYS A 140 10.08 -4.47 4.52
N ALA A 141 10.60 -5.03 3.43
CA ALA A 141 9.82 -5.83 2.50
C ALA A 141 9.30 -7.11 3.15
N ILE A 142 10.11 -7.81 3.95
CA ILE A 142 9.66 -9.05 4.60
C ILE A 142 8.59 -8.77 5.65
N TYR A 143 8.76 -7.69 6.43
CA TYR A 143 7.76 -7.26 7.40
C TYR A 143 6.43 -7.00 6.71
N GLN A 144 6.41 -6.18 5.65
CA GLN A 144 5.14 -5.88 4.97
C GLN A 144 4.56 -7.08 4.23
N TYR A 145 5.38 -7.91 3.59
CA TYR A 145 4.92 -9.12 2.90
C TYR A 145 4.22 -10.08 3.88
N VAL A 146 4.82 -10.31 5.06
CA VAL A 146 4.24 -11.17 6.10
C VAL A 146 2.98 -10.54 6.69
N THR A 147 2.99 -9.24 7.03
CA THR A 147 1.79 -8.55 7.52
C THR A 147 0.63 -8.67 6.53
N TYR A 148 0.92 -8.52 5.24
CA TYR A 148 -0.08 -8.66 4.19
C TYR A 148 -0.64 -10.08 4.12
N LEU A 149 0.21 -11.09 4.08
CA LEU A 149 -0.24 -12.49 4.09
C LEU A 149 -1.05 -12.82 5.34
N SER A 150 -0.62 -12.36 6.52
CA SER A 150 -1.37 -12.55 7.75
C SER A 150 -2.74 -11.91 7.70
N PHE A 151 -2.87 -10.68 7.17
CA PHE A 151 -4.16 -10.02 7.00
C PHE A 151 -5.12 -10.84 6.12
N PHE A 152 -4.67 -11.34 4.97
CA PHE A 152 -5.52 -12.15 4.09
C PHE A 152 -5.86 -13.52 4.67
N VAL A 153 -4.91 -14.17 5.34
CA VAL A 153 -5.16 -15.45 6.01
C VAL A 153 -6.16 -15.28 7.15
N ILE A 154 -6.01 -14.25 7.99
CA ILE A 154 -6.93 -13.98 9.10
C ILE A 154 -8.33 -13.69 8.55
N ASN A 155 -8.46 -12.80 7.57
CA ASN A 155 -9.77 -12.49 6.98
C ASN A 155 -10.41 -13.70 6.31
N TRP A 156 -9.62 -14.53 5.62
CA TRP A 156 -10.13 -15.78 5.03
C TRP A 156 -10.65 -16.75 6.10
N VAL A 157 -9.91 -16.92 7.20
CA VAL A 157 -10.34 -17.75 8.34
C VAL A 157 -11.62 -17.21 8.98
N LEU A 158 -11.71 -15.90 9.21
CA LEU A 158 -12.89 -15.27 9.80
C LEU A 158 -14.13 -15.43 8.91
N ASN A 159 -14.00 -15.25 7.59
CA ASN A 159 -15.09 -15.46 6.64
C ASN A 159 -15.59 -16.91 6.63
N ILE A 160 -14.67 -17.88 6.75
CA ILE A 160 -15.04 -19.30 6.88
C ILE A 160 -15.84 -19.51 8.17
N ILE A 161 -15.36 -19.02 9.31
CA ILE A 161 -16.05 -19.17 10.59
C ILE A 161 -17.47 -18.57 10.52
N GLN A 162 -17.61 -17.36 9.98
CA GLN A 162 -18.90 -16.69 9.82
C GLN A 162 -19.87 -17.49 8.92
N PHE A 163 -19.36 -18.08 7.83
CA PHE A 163 -20.15 -18.97 6.98
C PHE A 163 -20.67 -20.21 7.73
N TRP A 164 -19.82 -20.83 8.56
CA TRP A 164 -20.22 -21.99 9.38
C TRP A 164 -21.23 -21.60 10.46
N GLU A 165 -21.08 -20.45 11.12
CA GLU A 165 -22.03 -19.95 12.13
C GLU A 165 -23.41 -19.67 11.53
N ILE A 166 -23.46 -19.03 10.35
CA ILE A 166 -24.72 -18.78 9.63
C ILE A 166 -25.37 -20.09 9.22
N SER A 167 -24.60 -21.02 8.66
CA SER A 167 -25.09 -22.35 8.24
C SER A 167 -25.64 -23.13 9.44
N PHE A 168 -24.94 -23.12 10.57
CA PHE A 168 -25.38 -23.75 11.80
C PHE A 168 -26.65 -23.10 12.36
N MET A 169 -26.76 -21.77 12.33
CA MET A 169 -27.98 -21.05 12.75
C MET A 169 -29.19 -21.38 11.86
N ILE A 170 -29.00 -21.51 10.54
CA ILE A 170 -30.05 -21.91 9.60
C ILE A 170 -30.50 -23.35 9.89
N LEU A 171 -29.55 -24.27 10.05
CA LEU A 171 -29.84 -25.67 10.35
C LEU A 171 -30.59 -25.79 11.70
N THR A 172 -30.13 -25.13 12.76
CA THR A 172 -30.77 -25.20 14.08
C THR A 172 -32.14 -24.51 14.15
N LYS A 173 -32.38 -23.44 13.39
CA LYS A 173 -33.73 -22.84 13.26
C LYS A 173 -34.72 -23.78 12.57
N ASN A 174 -34.26 -24.59 11.61
CA ASN A 174 -35.08 -25.60 10.93
C ASN A 174 -35.33 -26.87 11.78
N PHE A 175 -34.64 -27.03 12.93
CA PHE A 175 -34.85 -28.14 13.87
C PHE A 175 -35.79 -27.80 15.05
N LYS A 176 -36.45 -26.64 15.05
CA LYS A 176 -37.64 -26.42 15.91
C LYS A 176 -38.87 -27.09 15.26
N ILE A 177 -38.95 -28.41 15.35
CA ILE A 177 -40.12 -29.21 14.98
C ILE A 177 -40.62 -29.92 16.25
N TYR A 178 -41.80 -29.49 16.71
CA TYR A 178 -42.73 -30.04 17.73
C TYR A 178 -42.19 -30.39 19.12
#